data_AF-A0A562SC97-F1
#
_entry.id   AF-A0A562SC97-F1
#
_cell.length_a   1.000
_cell.length_b   1.000
_cell.length_c   1.000
_cell.angle_alpha   90.00
_cell.angle_beta   90.00
_cell.angle_gamma   90.00
#
_symmetry.space_group_name_H-M   'P 1'
#
loop_
_entity.id
_entity.type
_entity.pdbx_description
1 polymer ?
#
loop_
_entity_poly.entity_id
_entity_poly.type
_entity_poly.pdbx_seq_one_letter_code
_entity_poly.pdbx_strand_id
1 'polypeptide(L)'
;MSELYHPVLGKKKIIKALIISLLIASVLLVGAVLPAEYGLDPTGIGKKLGFTRLHVSADSTTVVRASYPRIKMAEAGSDSTVAKPVEANNPPPSQQYEIREDSVQVTVPAGKGIEYKIYMLKHGQVKYEWTTDKDVLYVDFHGEVNQAQAVKDVYYESYTLAYADNMVGTLLSPFEGKHGWYFRNNGKSDVVVTIRLKGQYVI
;
A
#
# COMPACT_ATOMS: atom_id res chain seq x y z
N MET A 1 33.32 44.43 -34.92
CA MET A 1 32.96 44.16 -33.52
C MET A 1 31.93 45.20 -33.12
N SER A 2 30.65 44.86 -33.14
CA SER A 2 29.57 45.78 -32.73
C SER A 2 29.65 46.00 -31.22
N GLU A 3 29.91 47.23 -30.79
CA GLU A 3 29.84 47.59 -29.37
C GLU A 3 28.42 47.39 -28.86
N LEU A 4 28.24 46.44 -27.94
CA LEU A 4 26.98 46.23 -27.24
C LEU A 4 26.81 47.34 -26.21
N TYR A 5 25.99 48.34 -26.54
CA TYR A 5 25.57 49.38 -25.61
C TYR A 5 24.73 48.76 -24.50
N HIS A 6 25.32 48.53 -23.32
CA HIS A 6 24.55 48.11 -22.15
C HIS A 6 23.85 49.35 -21.55
N PRO A 7 22.50 49.43 -21.56
CA PRO A 7 21.81 50.56 -20.96
C PRO A 7 22.08 50.58 -19.45
N VAL A 8 22.84 51.56 -18.99
CA VAL A 8 23.08 51.78 -17.56
C VAL A 8 21.78 52.31 -16.94
N LEU A 9 21.08 51.44 -16.20
CA LEU A 9 19.85 51.81 -15.51
C LEU A 9 20.15 52.86 -14.43
N GLY A 10 19.56 54.05 -14.57
CA GLY A 10 19.70 55.09 -13.56
C GLY A 10 19.18 54.62 -12.19
N LYS A 11 19.85 55.04 -11.11
CA LYS A 11 19.51 54.66 -9.71
C LYS A 11 18.01 54.77 -9.39
N LYS A 12 17.35 55.83 -9.88
CA LYS A 12 15.89 56.05 -9.72
C LYS A 12 15.04 54.95 -10.35
N LYS A 13 15.44 54.42 -11.51
CA LYS A 13 14.74 53.32 -12.20
C LYS A 13 14.87 52.02 -11.41
N ILE A 14 16.07 51.75 -10.88
CA ILE A 14 16.35 50.56 -10.05
C ILE A 14 15.49 50.59 -8.78
N ILE A 15 15.47 51.72 -8.07
CA ILE A 15 14.67 51.88 -6.84
C ILE A 15 13.18 51.70 -7.14
N LYS A 16 12.67 52.29 -8.24
CA LYS A 16 11.27 52.14 -8.63
C LYS A 16 10.93 50.68 -8.94
N ALA A 17 11.77 49.98 -9.68
CA ALA A 17 11.57 48.56 -9.99
C ALA A 17 11.58 47.70 -8.71
N LEU A 18 12.51 47.97 -7.78
CA LEU A 18 12.59 47.26 -6.50
C LEU A 18 11.31 47.40 -5.69
N ILE A 19 10.78 48.62 -5.56
CA ILE A 19 9.54 48.89 -4.82
C ILE A 19 8.35 48.17 -5.45
N ILE A 20 8.24 48.20 -6.78
CA ILE A 20 7.16 47.52 -7.51
C ILE A 20 7.25 46.01 -7.31
N SER A 21 8.44 45.42 -7.44
CA SER A 21 8.64 43.99 -7.21
C SER A 21 8.30 43.58 -5.77
N LEU A 22 8.68 44.39 -4.78
CA LEU A 22 8.37 44.12 -3.37
C LEU A 22 6.86 44.14 -3.12
N LEU A 23 6.13 45.08 -3.73
CA LEU A 23 4.68 45.16 -3.64
C LEU A 23 4.01 43.93 -4.26
N ILE A 24 4.42 43.55 -5.49
CA ILE A 24 3.88 42.36 -6.16
C ILE A 24 4.16 41.10 -5.34
N ALA A 25 5.39 40.93 -4.84
CA ALA A 25 5.76 39.80 -4.01
C ALA A 25 4.92 39.73 -2.72
N SER A 26 4.66 40.87 -2.08
CA SER A 26 3.82 40.94 -0.88
C SER A 26 2.37 40.53 -1.18
N VAL A 27 1.81 40.99 -2.30
CA VAL A 27 0.46 40.60 -2.75
C VAL A 27 0.38 39.09 -3.02
N LEU A 28 1.37 38.52 -3.72
CA LEU A 28 1.42 37.09 -4.00
C LEU A 28 1.61 36.25 -2.72
N LEU A 29 2.48 36.70 -1.82
CA LEU A 29 2.73 36.03 -0.54
C LEU A 29 1.43 35.91 0.25
N VAL A 30 0.69 37.01 0.40
CA VAL A 30 -0.51 37.06 1.24
C VAL A 30 -1.73 36.46 0.54
N GLY A 31 -1.87 36.67 -0.76
CA GLY A 31 -3.06 36.25 -1.53
C GLY A 31 -3.00 34.83 -2.08
N ALA A 32 -1.81 34.27 -2.31
CA ALA A 32 -1.65 32.95 -2.93
C ALA A 32 -0.79 32.00 -2.09
N VAL A 33 0.43 32.41 -1.69
CA VAL A 33 1.39 31.50 -1.03
C VAL A 33 0.96 31.12 0.38
N LEU A 34 0.59 32.09 1.23
CA LEU A 34 0.12 31.82 2.59
C LEU A 34 -1.14 30.93 2.61
N PRO A 35 -2.17 31.20 1.78
CA PRO A 35 -3.32 30.32 1.69
C PRO A 35 -3.02 28.91 1.18
N ALA A 36 -2.18 28.78 0.14
CA ALA A 36 -1.91 27.50 -0.52
C ALA A 36 -0.96 26.60 0.29
N GLU A 37 0.11 27.16 0.84
CA GLU A 37 1.14 26.37 1.52
C GLU A 37 0.84 26.22 3.01
N TYR A 38 0.33 27.27 3.65
CA TYR A 38 0.21 27.34 5.11
C TYR A 38 -1.24 27.35 5.62
N GLY A 39 -2.23 27.38 4.73
CA GLY A 39 -3.65 27.46 5.10
C GLY A 39 -4.04 28.79 5.77
N LEU A 40 -3.15 29.78 5.76
CA LEU A 40 -3.36 31.09 6.37
C LEU A 40 -3.88 32.07 5.31
N ASP A 41 -5.12 32.53 5.46
CA ASP A 41 -5.74 33.48 4.52
C ASP A 41 -6.17 34.77 5.23
N PRO A 42 -5.23 35.67 5.55
CA PRO A 42 -5.52 36.90 6.30
C PRO A 42 -6.37 37.90 5.51
N THR A 43 -6.45 37.76 4.18
CA THR A 43 -7.23 38.68 3.31
C THR A 43 -8.56 38.09 2.86
N GLY A 44 -8.77 36.77 3.00
CA GLY A 44 -9.93 36.06 2.49
C GLY A 44 -9.92 35.83 0.97
N ILE A 45 -8.88 36.30 0.26
CA ILE A 45 -8.74 36.15 -1.20
C ILE A 45 -8.41 34.70 -1.55
N GLY A 46 -7.58 34.03 -0.75
CA GLY A 46 -7.20 32.64 -0.98
C GLY A 46 -8.40 31.70 -0.97
N LYS A 47 -9.36 31.91 -0.07
CA LYS A 47 -10.62 31.18 0.00
C LYS A 47 -11.52 31.44 -1.21
N LYS A 48 -11.58 32.68 -1.69
CA LYS A 48 -12.39 33.05 -2.86
C LYS A 48 -11.81 32.49 -4.16
N LEU A 49 -10.50 32.51 -4.32
CA LEU A 49 -9.79 31.97 -5.48
C LEU A 49 -9.57 30.45 -5.41
N GLY A 50 -9.80 29.84 -4.24
CA GLY A 50 -9.67 28.40 -4.04
C GLY A 50 -8.26 27.93 -3.67
N PHE A 51 -7.30 28.83 -3.44
CA PHE A 51 -5.94 28.48 -3.04
C PHE A 51 -5.85 27.76 -1.69
N THR A 52 -6.75 28.06 -0.75
CA THR A 52 -6.82 27.32 0.53
C THR A 52 -7.17 25.84 0.36
N ARG A 53 -7.75 25.42 -0.77
CA ARG A 53 -8.03 24.00 -1.06
C ARG A 53 -6.78 23.21 -1.43
N LEU A 54 -5.69 23.90 -1.75
CA LEU A 54 -4.40 23.28 -2.07
C LEU A 54 -3.59 22.99 -0.81
N HIS A 55 -3.93 23.61 0.32
CA HIS A 55 -3.23 23.38 1.57
C HIS A 55 -3.50 21.96 2.08
N VAL A 56 -2.41 21.19 2.19
CA VAL A 56 -2.39 19.87 2.81
C VAL A 56 -1.73 20.01 4.18
N SER A 57 -2.51 19.97 5.26
CA SER A 57 -1.96 19.97 6.61
C SER A 57 -1.18 18.67 6.85
N ALA A 58 -0.10 18.72 7.64
CA ALA A 58 0.69 17.52 7.97
C ALA A 58 -0.14 16.42 8.67
N ASP A 59 -1.21 16.81 9.36
CA ASP A 59 -2.18 15.90 9.98
C ASP A 59 -3.32 15.47 9.03
N SER A 60 -3.47 16.14 7.89
CA SER A 60 -4.42 15.79 6.83
C SER A 60 -3.87 14.67 5.95
N THR A 61 -3.47 13.56 6.59
CA THR A 61 -3.27 12.27 5.91
C THR A 61 -4.59 11.55 5.63
N THR A 62 -5.73 12.23 5.79
CA THR A 62 -7.00 11.79 5.20
C THR A 62 -6.93 11.97 3.68
N VAL A 63 -6.09 11.16 3.05
CA VAL A 63 -6.38 10.66 1.71
C VAL A 63 -7.78 10.09 1.83
N VAL A 64 -8.77 10.71 1.20
CA VAL A 64 -10.11 10.12 1.08
C VAL A 64 -9.92 8.88 0.22
N ARG A 65 -9.49 7.78 0.85
CA ARG A 65 -9.42 6.48 0.22
C ARG A 65 -10.84 6.15 -0.14
N ALA A 66 -11.07 5.91 -1.42
CA ALA A 66 -12.30 5.26 -1.86
C ALA A 66 -12.47 4.01 -0.99
N SER A 67 -13.55 3.97 -0.22
CA SER A 67 -13.88 2.81 0.58
C SER A 67 -14.48 1.78 -0.37
N TYR A 68 -13.71 0.73 -0.64
CA TYR A 68 -14.17 -0.42 -1.41
C TYR A 68 -14.83 -1.42 -0.46
N PRO A 69 -15.88 -2.14 -0.91
CA PRO A 69 -16.44 -3.23 -0.12
C PRO A 69 -15.36 -4.29 0.16
N ARG A 70 -15.46 -4.94 1.34
CA ARG A 70 -14.54 -6.01 1.72
C ARG A 70 -14.76 -7.24 0.85
N ILE A 71 -13.70 -7.69 0.19
CA ILE A 71 -13.71 -8.90 -0.64
C ILE A 71 -13.78 -10.12 0.29
N LYS A 72 -14.62 -11.11 -0.07
CA LYS A 72 -14.80 -12.36 0.68
C LYS A 72 -14.21 -13.56 -0.05
N MET A 73 -13.81 -14.59 0.70
CA MET A 73 -13.26 -15.85 0.15
C MET A 73 -14.17 -16.48 -0.91
N ALA A 74 -15.49 -16.30 -0.78
CA ALA A 74 -16.48 -16.79 -1.74
C ALA A 74 -16.37 -16.12 -3.13
N GLU A 75 -15.80 -14.91 -3.21
CA GLU A 75 -15.55 -14.19 -4.47
C GLU A 75 -14.27 -14.69 -5.18
N ALA A 76 -13.52 -15.61 -4.56
CA ALA A 76 -12.29 -16.17 -5.13
C ALA A 76 -12.60 -17.26 -6.18
N GLY A 77 -12.40 -16.90 -7.45
CA GLY A 77 -12.50 -17.82 -8.60
C GLY A 77 -13.92 -17.95 -9.14
N SER A 78 -14.18 -19.03 -9.87
CA SER A 78 -15.51 -19.31 -10.42
C SER A 78 -16.49 -19.77 -9.33
N ASP A 79 -17.78 -19.53 -9.56
CA ASP A 79 -18.85 -20.01 -8.69
C ASP A 79 -18.84 -21.55 -8.57
N SER A 80 -19.32 -22.07 -7.44
CA SER A 80 -19.44 -23.52 -7.19
C SER A 80 -20.25 -24.29 -8.23
N THR A 81 -21.15 -23.61 -8.94
CA THR A 81 -21.96 -24.17 -10.04
C THR A 81 -21.18 -24.36 -11.34
N VAL A 82 -20.03 -23.71 -11.49
CA VAL A 82 -19.15 -23.90 -12.66
C VAL A 82 -18.35 -25.17 -12.44
N ALA A 83 -18.65 -26.20 -13.23
CA ALA A 83 -17.93 -27.47 -13.17
C ALA A 83 -16.43 -27.24 -13.44
N LYS A 84 -15.59 -27.59 -12.46
CA LYS A 84 -14.14 -27.59 -12.62
C LYS A 84 -13.76 -28.63 -13.70
N PRO A 85 -13.01 -28.25 -14.75
CA PRO A 85 -12.55 -29.21 -15.77
C PRO A 85 -11.78 -30.38 -15.14
N VAL A 86 -11.89 -31.58 -15.73
CA VAL A 86 -11.27 -32.80 -15.20
C VAL A 86 -9.75 -32.69 -15.13
N GLU A 87 -9.15 -31.95 -16.06
CA GLU A 87 -7.72 -31.66 -16.14
C GLU A 87 -7.21 -30.92 -14.90
N ALA A 88 -8.07 -30.10 -14.29
CA ALA A 88 -7.71 -29.36 -13.08
C ALA A 88 -7.74 -30.24 -11.81
N ASN A 89 -8.17 -31.50 -11.92
CA ASN A 89 -8.08 -32.53 -10.88
C ASN A 89 -7.04 -33.61 -11.22
N ASN A 90 -6.15 -33.37 -12.18
CA ASN A 90 -5.01 -34.25 -12.39
C ASN A 90 -4.26 -34.45 -11.07
N PRO A 91 -3.97 -35.70 -10.68
CA PRO A 91 -3.43 -35.99 -9.36
C PRO A 91 -2.09 -35.25 -9.19
N PRO A 92 -1.89 -34.58 -8.05
CA PRO A 92 -0.59 -34.03 -7.72
C PRO A 92 0.45 -35.16 -7.66
N PRO A 93 1.74 -34.88 -7.88
CA PRO A 93 2.80 -35.89 -7.84
C PRO A 93 2.91 -36.65 -6.50
N SER A 94 2.31 -36.12 -5.44
CA SER A 94 2.34 -36.64 -4.07
C SER A 94 0.95 -36.58 -3.41
N GLN A 95 0.71 -37.47 -2.44
CA GLN A 95 -0.45 -37.40 -1.56
C GLN A 95 -0.42 -36.09 -0.77
N GLN A 96 -1.49 -35.30 -0.88
CA GLN A 96 -1.62 -34.00 -0.23
C GLN A 96 -2.13 -34.13 1.21
N TYR A 97 -2.00 -33.05 1.99
CA TYR A 97 -2.67 -32.93 3.29
C TYR A 97 -4.19 -32.94 3.13
N GLU A 98 -4.88 -33.36 4.19
CA GLU A 98 -6.33 -33.27 4.30
C GLU A 98 -6.81 -31.81 4.19
N ILE A 99 -7.99 -31.63 3.62
CA ILE A 99 -8.60 -30.30 3.53
C ILE A 99 -9.06 -29.88 4.93
N ARG A 100 -8.60 -28.70 5.36
CA ARG A 100 -9.00 -28.07 6.62
C ARG A 100 -9.39 -26.61 6.41
N GLU A 101 -9.99 -26.03 7.44
CA GLU A 101 -10.40 -24.62 7.48
C GLU A 101 -10.02 -24.01 8.84
N ASP A 102 -9.42 -22.82 8.81
CA ASP A 102 -8.97 -22.11 10.03
C ASP A 102 -9.29 -20.62 9.94
N SER A 103 -9.52 -20.00 11.11
CA SER A 103 -9.60 -18.55 11.25
C SER A 103 -8.73 -18.08 12.41
N VAL A 104 -7.81 -17.17 12.13
CA VAL A 104 -6.81 -16.68 13.09
C VAL A 104 -6.81 -15.16 13.11
N GLN A 105 -6.64 -14.57 14.30
CA GLN A 105 -6.40 -13.14 14.47
C GLN A 105 -4.97 -12.91 14.91
N VAL A 106 -4.29 -11.97 14.26
CA VAL A 106 -2.90 -11.62 14.59
C VAL A 106 -2.75 -10.11 14.72
N THR A 107 -2.17 -9.66 15.82
CA THR A 107 -1.89 -8.24 16.07
C THR A 107 -0.54 -7.86 15.46
N VAL A 108 -0.54 -6.83 14.60
CA VAL A 108 0.65 -6.21 14.00
C VAL A 108 0.93 -4.90 14.73
N PRO A 109 1.91 -4.85 15.66
CA PRO A 109 2.14 -3.66 16.45
C PRO A 109 2.60 -2.47 15.60
N ALA A 110 2.33 -1.26 16.07
CA ALA A 110 2.79 -0.02 15.42
C ALA A 110 4.31 -0.05 15.14
N GLY A 111 4.71 0.30 13.92
CA GLY A 111 6.10 0.33 13.48
C GLY A 111 6.80 -1.03 13.40
N LYS A 112 6.06 -2.15 13.53
CA LYS A 112 6.60 -3.52 13.49
C LYS A 112 6.03 -4.31 12.31
N GLY A 113 6.70 -5.42 12.02
CA GLY A 113 6.21 -6.43 11.09
C GLY A 113 6.16 -7.79 11.76
N ILE A 114 5.26 -8.64 11.27
CA ILE A 114 5.07 -10.02 11.72
C ILE A 114 4.88 -10.93 10.51
N GLU A 115 5.03 -12.23 10.71
CA GLU A 115 4.71 -13.22 9.69
C GLU A 115 3.68 -14.22 10.22
N TYR A 116 2.77 -14.63 9.34
CA TYR A 116 1.92 -15.79 9.55
C TYR A 116 2.11 -16.76 8.39
N LYS A 117 2.55 -17.98 8.70
CA LYS A 117 2.94 -18.99 7.73
C LYS A 117 2.18 -20.29 7.96
N ILE A 118 1.88 -20.98 6.87
CA ILE A 118 1.41 -22.36 6.82
C ILE A 118 2.42 -23.20 6.04
N TYR A 119 2.43 -24.50 6.25
CA TYR A 119 3.26 -25.43 5.49
C TYR A 119 2.42 -26.16 4.45
N MET A 120 2.91 -26.23 3.22
CA MET A 120 2.23 -26.83 2.09
C MET A 120 3.17 -27.75 1.30
N LEU A 121 2.63 -28.85 0.78
CA LEU A 121 3.34 -29.65 -0.23
C LEU A 121 3.23 -28.98 -1.60
N LYS A 122 4.14 -29.33 -2.52
CA LYS A 122 4.07 -28.88 -3.91
C LYS A 122 2.72 -29.30 -4.52
N HIS A 123 2.09 -28.36 -5.22
CA HIS A 123 0.75 -28.44 -5.81
C HIS A 123 -0.42 -28.60 -4.82
N GLY A 124 -0.17 -28.45 -3.51
CA GLY A 124 -1.25 -28.25 -2.55
C GLY A 124 -1.97 -26.93 -2.84
N GLN A 125 -3.28 -26.90 -2.62
CA GLN A 125 -4.10 -25.72 -2.86
C GLN A 125 -4.66 -25.14 -1.57
N VAL A 126 -4.64 -23.81 -1.42
CA VAL A 126 -5.31 -23.09 -0.33
C VAL A 126 -6.04 -21.86 -0.85
N LYS A 127 -7.31 -21.72 -0.48
CA LYS A 127 -8.06 -20.46 -0.57
C LYS A 127 -7.81 -19.65 0.70
N TYR A 128 -7.60 -18.35 0.53
CA TYR A 128 -7.37 -17.43 1.65
C TYR A 128 -8.20 -16.17 1.53
N GLU A 129 -8.54 -15.62 2.70
CA GLU A 129 -9.08 -14.28 2.89
C GLU A 129 -8.35 -13.68 4.09
N TRP A 130 -7.89 -12.43 3.98
CA TRP A 130 -7.50 -11.67 5.16
C TRP A 130 -8.01 -10.24 5.11
N THR A 131 -8.24 -9.66 6.29
CA THR A 131 -8.72 -8.28 6.47
C THR A 131 -8.05 -7.65 7.69
N THR A 132 -7.73 -6.37 7.62
CA THR A 132 -7.38 -5.55 8.78
C THR A 132 -8.64 -4.99 9.43
N ASP A 133 -8.63 -4.79 10.75
CA ASP A 133 -9.68 -4.04 11.46
C ASP A 133 -9.65 -2.55 11.09
N LYS A 134 -8.44 -2.00 10.88
CA LYS A 134 -8.18 -0.63 10.48
C LYS A 134 -6.86 -0.54 9.70
N ASP A 135 -6.66 0.60 9.05
CA ASP A 135 -5.44 0.96 8.32
C ASP A 135 -5.03 -0.04 7.22
N VAL A 136 -4.13 0.41 6.36
CA VAL A 136 -3.54 -0.40 5.30
C VAL A 136 -2.16 -0.84 5.73
N LEU A 137 -1.85 -2.12 5.54
CA LEU A 137 -0.54 -2.69 5.82
C LEU A 137 0.26 -2.87 4.53
N TYR A 138 1.58 -2.79 4.64
CA TYR A 138 2.44 -3.36 3.61
C TYR A 138 2.43 -4.88 3.78
N VAL A 139 2.23 -5.60 2.68
CA VAL A 139 2.11 -7.05 2.67
C VAL A 139 3.02 -7.65 1.63
N ASP A 140 3.75 -8.68 2.03
CA ASP A 140 4.47 -9.59 1.14
C ASP A 140 3.93 -11.01 1.34
N PHE A 141 3.11 -11.47 0.38
CA PHE A 141 2.69 -12.87 0.31
C PHE A 141 3.78 -13.66 -0.40
N HIS A 142 4.47 -14.54 0.31
CA HIS A 142 5.64 -15.26 -0.21
C HIS A 142 5.69 -16.72 0.24
N GLY A 143 6.54 -17.49 -0.42
CA GLY A 143 6.88 -18.86 -0.03
C GLY A 143 8.37 -19.05 0.17
N GLU A 144 8.75 -19.88 1.13
CA GLU A 144 10.11 -20.34 1.42
C GLU A 144 10.21 -21.83 1.09
N VAL A 145 11.12 -22.19 0.20
CA VAL A 145 11.30 -23.58 -0.24
C VAL A 145 11.83 -24.43 0.91
N ASN A 146 11.27 -25.63 1.11
CA ASN A 146 11.84 -26.62 2.00
C ASN A 146 13.21 -27.08 1.47
N GLN A 147 14.27 -26.88 2.25
CA GLN A 147 15.63 -27.24 1.86
C GLN A 147 16.10 -28.45 2.66
N ALA A 148 16.62 -29.45 1.96
CA ALA A 148 17.12 -30.69 2.58
C ALA A 148 18.29 -30.44 3.54
N GLN A 149 19.05 -29.36 3.32
CA GLN A 149 20.15 -28.95 4.18
C GLN A 149 19.86 -27.54 4.68
N ALA A 150 20.19 -27.28 5.95
CA ALA A 150 20.11 -25.95 6.50
C ALA A 150 21.13 -25.04 5.80
N VAL A 151 20.65 -23.94 5.23
CA VAL A 151 21.47 -22.90 4.61
C VAL A 151 21.29 -21.59 5.38
N LYS A 152 22.28 -20.70 5.27
CA LYS A 152 22.21 -19.38 5.90
C LYS A 152 21.14 -18.50 5.24
N ASP A 153 21.09 -18.51 3.91
CA ASP A 153 20.19 -17.68 3.13
C ASP A 153 19.14 -18.57 2.47
N VAL A 154 17.89 -18.45 2.91
CA VAL A 154 16.77 -19.26 2.40
C VAL A 154 16.25 -18.65 1.11
N TYR A 155 16.05 -19.48 0.09
CA TYR A 155 15.33 -19.04 -1.10
C TYR A 155 13.86 -18.80 -0.77
N TYR A 156 13.38 -17.60 -1.12
CA TYR A 156 11.97 -17.25 -1.06
C TYR A 156 11.51 -16.61 -2.36
N GLU A 157 10.21 -16.70 -2.63
CA GLU A 157 9.56 -16.11 -3.79
C GLU A 157 8.31 -15.34 -3.34
N SER A 158 8.23 -14.06 -3.69
CA SER A 158 7.07 -13.21 -3.43
C SER A 158 6.03 -13.38 -4.54
N TYR A 159 4.82 -13.78 -4.16
CA TYR A 159 3.64 -13.88 -5.03
C TYR A 159 2.91 -12.56 -5.16
N THR A 160 2.91 -11.74 -4.10
CA THR A 160 2.22 -10.45 -4.10
C THR A 160 2.90 -9.49 -3.13
N LEU A 161 3.22 -8.30 -3.65
CA LEU A 161 3.68 -7.16 -2.87
C LEU A 161 2.67 -6.02 -3.01
N ALA A 162 2.07 -5.60 -1.90
CA ALA A 162 1.00 -4.61 -1.93
C ALA A 162 0.89 -3.79 -0.64
N TYR A 163 0.24 -2.63 -0.75
CA TYR A 163 -0.37 -1.95 0.38
C TYR A 163 -1.87 -2.23 0.33
N ALA A 164 -2.36 -3.08 1.23
CA ALA A 164 -3.77 -3.44 1.28
C ALA A 164 -4.28 -3.59 2.72
N ASP A 165 -5.59 -3.40 2.88
CA ASP A 165 -6.35 -3.65 4.11
C ASP A 165 -7.20 -4.93 4.01
N ASN A 166 -7.38 -5.50 2.82
CA ASN A 166 -7.89 -6.86 2.64
C ASN A 166 -7.39 -7.50 1.35
N MET A 167 -7.44 -8.84 1.31
CA MET A 167 -7.13 -9.61 0.12
C MET A 167 -7.81 -10.97 0.16
N VAL A 168 -8.15 -11.47 -1.02
CA VAL A 168 -8.70 -12.81 -1.23
C VAL A 168 -7.97 -13.44 -2.40
N GLY A 169 -7.65 -14.73 -2.30
CA GLY A 169 -6.99 -15.44 -3.38
C GLY A 169 -6.99 -16.95 -3.21
N THR A 170 -6.43 -17.62 -4.20
CA THR A 170 -6.12 -19.05 -4.16
C THR A 170 -4.66 -19.25 -4.53
N LEU A 171 -3.90 -19.93 -3.68
CA LEU A 171 -2.53 -20.33 -3.98
C LEU A 171 -2.55 -21.82 -4.39
N LEU A 172 -1.95 -22.11 -5.55
CA LEU A 172 -1.45 -23.44 -5.87
C LEU A 172 0.04 -23.44 -5.59
N SER A 173 0.47 -24.21 -4.59
CA SER A 173 1.84 -24.14 -4.10
C SER A 173 2.85 -24.57 -5.19
N PRO A 174 3.81 -23.71 -5.60
CA PRO A 174 4.80 -24.05 -6.62
C PRO A 174 5.86 -25.05 -6.11
N PHE A 175 6.02 -25.18 -4.79
CA PHE A 175 7.02 -26.01 -4.14
C PHE A 175 6.59 -26.44 -2.72
N GLU A 176 7.19 -27.50 -2.21
CA GLU A 176 7.02 -27.86 -0.79
C GLU A 176 7.75 -26.82 0.08
N GLY A 177 7.08 -26.34 1.14
CA GLY A 177 7.68 -25.36 2.03
C GLY A 177 6.66 -24.54 2.82
N LYS A 178 7.15 -23.45 3.40
CA LYS A 178 6.32 -22.50 4.15
C LYS A 178 5.78 -21.44 3.20
N HIS A 179 4.53 -21.07 3.34
CA HIS A 179 3.86 -20.04 2.56
C HIS A 179 3.08 -19.14 3.49
N GLY A 180 3.06 -17.83 3.23
CA GLY A 180 2.38 -16.94 4.14
C GLY A 180 2.64 -15.47 3.89
N TRP A 181 2.14 -14.66 4.81
CA TRP A 181 2.14 -13.21 4.68
C TRP A 181 3.07 -12.61 5.71
N TYR A 182 3.99 -11.78 5.24
CA TYR A 182 4.61 -10.75 6.06
C TYR A 182 3.70 -9.52 6.06
N PHE A 183 3.27 -9.11 7.25
CA PHE A 183 2.48 -7.89 7.46
C PHE A 183 3.35 -6.84 8.14
N ARG A 184 3.44 -5.64 7.56
CA ARG A 184 4.18 -4.51 8.12
C ARG A 184 3.25 -3.34 8.38
N ASN A 185 3.22 -2.93 9.64
CA ASN A 185 2.50 -1.75 10.10
C ASN A 185 3.46 -0.56 10.20
N ASN A 186 3.37 0.37 9.26
CA ASN A 186 4.14 1.63 9.29
C ASN A 186 3.38 2.76 10.02
N GLY A 187 2.20 2.47 10.56
CA GLY A 187 1.37 3.39 11.33
C GLY A 187 1.77 3.53 12.79
N LYS A 188 0.98 4.31 13.52
CA LYS A 188 1.23 4.69 14.93
C LYS A 188 0.37 3.91 15.94
N SER A 189 -0.50 3.02 15.48
CA SER A 189 -1.37 2.20 16.33
C SER A 189 -1.38 0.74 15.87
N ASP A 190 -1.57 -0.19 16.79
CA ASP A 190 -1.60 -1.62 16.49
C ASP A 190 -2.78 -1.97 15.59
N VAL A 191 -2.57 -2.84 14.60
CA VAL A 191 -3.59 -3.29 13.63
C VAL A 191 -3.83 -4.78 13.82
N VAL A 192 -5.09 -5.22 13.83
CA VAL A 192 -5.45 -6.64 13.91
C VAL A 192 -5.78 -7.16 12.52
N VAL A 193 -5.06 -8.20 12.09
CA VAL A 193 -5.34 -8.94 10.85
C VAL A 193 -6.14 -10.19 11.20
N THR A 194 -7.30 -10.35 10.60
CA THR A 194 -8.05 -11.62 10.62
C THR A 194 -7.77 -12.39 9.34
N ILE A 195 -7.22 -13.59 9.46
CA ILE A 195 -6.88 -14.49 8.35
C ILE A 195 -7.86 -15.67 8.38
N ARG A 196 -8.38 -16.07 7.22
CA ARG A 196 -9.22 -17.25 7.00
C ARG A 196 -8.61 -18.07 5.89
N LEU A 197 -8.50 -19.37 6.12
CA LEU A 197 -7.85 -20.31 5.21
C LEU A 197 -8.74 -21.52 5.00
N LYS A 198 -8.72 -22.07 3.78
CA LYS A 198 -9.36 -23.34 3.46
C LYS A 198 -8.55 -24.10 2.41
N GLY A 199 -8.06 -25.28 2.73
CA GLY A 199 -7.25 -26.05 1.79
C GLY A 199 -6.33 -27.09 2.42
N GLN A 200 -5.30 -27.46 1.68
CA GLN A 200 -4.38 -28.56 1.97
C GLN A 200 -3.09 -28.02 2.58
N TYR A 201 -3.07 -27.84 3.90
CA TYR A 201 -1.93 -27.29 4.63
C TYR A 201 -1.88 -27.80 6.07
N VAL A 202 -0.75 -27.53 6.74
CA VAL A 202 -0.60 -27.64 8.20
C VAL A 202 -0.11 -26.31 8.77
N ILE A 203 -0.35 -26.08 10.05
CA ILE A 203 0.04 -24.86 10.80
C ILE A 203 1.33 -25.13 11.57
#